data_AF-A0A7V0MUH1-F1
#
_entry.id   AF-A0A7V0MUH1-F1
#
_cell.length_a   1.000
_cell.length_b   1.000
_cell.length_c   1.000
_cell.angle_alpha   90.00
_cell.angle_beta   90.00
_cell.angle_gamma   90.00
#
_symmetry.space_group_name_H-M   'P 1'
#
loop_
_entity.id
_entity.type
_entity.pdbx_description
1 polymer ?
#
loop_
_entity_poly.entity_id
_entity_poly.type
_entity_poly.pdbx_seq_one_letter_code
_entity_poly.pdbx_strand_id
1 'polypeptide(L)'
;MSIWHYKFLGNELWQYGVFFLVLLGAALIHLALRRLWEALVARRKLRDEHVRETLRALGRRPLGAIIFVLALWGGLKVFVIPEGVEAIIRGIFVGVSTFLVIYVLSKVVDVLFALWAERAKRTESRLDDQVIPILRKITKIFLWSVGVLLVLQNLGYNVSSLLAGLGIGGLAVALAAQETLSNFIGALALLVDRPCQVGDRVDVEDISGTVEAIGLRSTRIRTLDGTVVSVPNRLMANAKINNIAKRPTIKNMYTVGITYDTPYEKVQEALRILREILAEHPSTENYWVYFKEFGPYSLNILVIHWCKYTAYQKFLEATEEINLEIKRRFEEAGIEFAFPTQTVQLEGLPAPSST
;
A
#
# COMPACT_ATOMS: atom_id res chain seq x y z
N MET A 1 55.74 49.68 30.14
CA MET A 1 54.73 49.31 29.13
C MET A 1 54.42 47.84 29.27
N SER A 2 53.17 47.49 29.55
CA SER A 2 52.72 46.10 29.61
C SER A 2 52.89 45.45 28.22
N ILE A 3 53.67 44.36 28.14
CA ILE A 3 53.95 43.60 26.90
C ILE A 3 52.65 43.21 26.16
N TRP A 4 51.54 43.14 26.90
CA TRP A 4 50.22 42.76 26.42
C TRP A 4 49.55 43.74 25.45
N HIS A 5 49.96 45.01 25.43
CA HIS A 5 49.41 46.05 24.52
C HIS A 5 50.34 46.36 23.34
N TYR A 6 51.39 45.56 23.14
CA TYR A 6 52.27 45.75 22.00
C TYR A 6 51.55 45.30 20.71
N LYS A 7 51.52 46.20 19.72
CA LYS A 7 50.79 45.99 18.46
C LYS A 7 51.67 45.24 17.48
N PHE A 8 51.20 44.08 17.04
CA PHE A 8 51.82 43.28 15.98
C PHE A 8 50.78 43.08 14.87
N LEU A 9 51.11 43.43 13.62
CA LEU A 9 50.17 43.36 12.47
C LEU A 9 48.80 44.02 12.74
N GLY A 10 48.79 45.18 13.42
CA GLY A 10 47.57 45.94 13.71
C GLY A 10 46.70 45.41 14.87
N ASN A 11 47.11 44.30 15.51
CA ASN A 11 46.39 43.64 16.59
C ASN A 11 47.27 43.57 17.87
N GLU A 12 46.64 43.53 19.04
CA GLU A 12 47.31 43.48 20.34
C GLU A 12 47.74 42.04 20.70
N LEU A 13 48.88 41.88 21.37
CA LEU A 13 49.45 40.57 21.73
C LEU A 13 48.51 39.66 22.54
N TRP A 14 47.61 40.23 23.36
CA TRP A 14 46.63 39.42 24.09
C TRP A 14 45.59 38.75 23.16
N GLN A 15 45.29 39.32 21.99
CA GLN A 15 44.34 38.75 21.02
C GLN A 15 44.84 37.41 20.47
N TYR A 16 46.14 37.31 20.20
CA TYR A 16 46.80 36.06 19.83
C TYR A 16 46.73 35.04 20.96
N GLY A 17 46.95 35.47 22.21
CA GLY A 17 46.81 34.60 23.39
C GLY A 17 45.41 34.01 23.53
N VAL A 18 44.37 34.83 23.39
CA VAL A 18 42.96 34.39 23.43
C VAL A 18 42.65 33.44 22.26
N PHE A 19 43.13 33.72 21.05
CA PHE A 19 42.95 32.84 19.90
C PHE A 19 43.52 31.42 20.15
N PHE A 20 44.76 31.32 20.62
CA PHE A 20 45.36 30.02 20.95
C PHE A 20 44.64 29.32 22.11
N LEU A 21 44.17 30.07 23.11
CA LEU A 21 43.37 29.51 24.21
C LEU A 21 42.02 28.95 23.73
N VAL A 22 41.34 29.62 22.80
CA VAL A 22 40.09 29.15 22.20
C VAL A 22 40.31 27.86 21.40
N LEU A 23 41.38 27.79 20.60
CA LEU A 23 41.75 26.58 19.87
C LEU A 23 42.14 25.42 20.80
N LEU A 24 42.88 25.70 21.87
CA LEU A 24 43.28 24.72 22.86
C LEU A 24 42.06 24.19 23.64
N GLY A 25 41.15 25.08 24.03
CA GLY A 25 39.86 24.71 24.65
C GLY A 25 39.02 23.84 23.73
N ALA A 26 38.94 24.17 22.43
CA ALA A 26 38.24 23.38 21.43
C ALA A 26 38.86 21.98 21.24
N ALA A 27 40.19 21.88 21.25
CA ALA A 27 40.89 20.60 21.19
C ALA A 27 40.60 19.71 22.42
N LEU A 28 40.57 20.31 23.62
CA LEU A 28 40.20 19.61 24.86
C LEU A 28 38.73 19.16 24.85
N ILE A 29 37.81 20.01 24.41
CA ILE A 29 36.39 19.68 24.24
C ILE A 29 36.22 18.54 23.23
N HIS A 30 36.93 18.60 22.10
CA HIS A 30 36.93 17.51 21.12
C HIS A 30 37.44 16.20 21.72
N LEU A 31 38.54 16.23 22.49
CA LEU A 31 39.09 15.04 23.15
C LEU A 31 38.11 14.45 24.16
N ALA A 32 37.46 15.29 24.97
CA ALA A 32 36.45 14.89 25.95
C ALA A 32 35.23 14.26 25.27
N LEU A 33 34.66 14.93 24.27
CA LEU A 33 33.52 14.43 23.49
C LEU A 33 33.86 13.14 22.75
N ARG A 34 35.07 13.02 22.19
CA ARG A 34 35.53 11.79 21.54
C ARG A 34 35.59 10.63 22.53
N ARG A 35 36.18 10.84 23.71
CA ARG A 35 36.25 9.81 24.76
C ARG A 35 34.86 9.40 25.24
N LEU A 36 33.96 10.36 25.44
CA LEU A 36 32.57 10.10 25.83
C LEU A 36 31.81 9.32 24.75
N TRP A 37 31.95 9.71 23.48
CA TRP A 37 31.33 9.01 22.36
C TRP A 37 31.87 7.58 22.20
N GLU A 38 33.19 7.39 22.25
CA GLU A 38 33.82 6.07 22.19
C GLU A 38 33.33 5.18 23.36
N ALA A 39 33.20 5.75 24.58
CA ALA A 39 32.65 5.05 25.73
C ALA A 39 31.16 4.68 25.56
N LEU A 40 30.34 5.59 25.02
CA LEU A 40 28.91 5.32 24.76
C LEU A 40 28.71 4.24 23.68
N VAL A 41 29.48 4.29 22.60
CA VAL A 41 29.43 3.29 21.53
C VAL A 41 29.95 1.93 22.02
N ALA A 42 30.99 1.91 22.87
CA ALA A 42 31.51 0.68 23.47
C ALA A 42 30.54 0.05 24.49
N ARG A 43 29.78 0.87 25.23
CA ARG A 43 28.75 0.40 26.17
C ARG A 43 27.52 -0.20 25.48
N ARG A 44 27.21 0.21 24.25
CA ARG A 44 26.15 -0.44 23.46
C ARG A 44 26.67 -1.75 22.86
N LYS A 45 26.05 -2.88 23.22
CA LYS A 45 26.22 -4.18 22.55
C LYS A 45 25.60 -4.14 21.14
N LEU A 46 26.24 -3.42 20.21
CA LEU A 46 25.88 -3.45 18.79
C LEU A 46 26.39 -4.75 18.17
N ARG A 47 25.50 -5.55 17.58
CA ARG A 47 25.82 -6.90 17.07
C ARG A 47 26.55 -6.86 15.72
N ASP A 48 26.34 -5.80 14.94
CA ASP A 48 26.96 -5.58 13.63
C ASP A 48 28.22 -4.70 13.73
N GLU A 49 29.34 -5.24 13.23
CA GLU A 49 30.65 -4.59 13.23
C GLU A 49 30.69 -3.39 12.27
N HIS A 50 29.99 -3.45 11.13
CA HIS A 50 29.94 -2.36 10.15
C HIS A 50 29.18 -1.14 10.69
N VAL A 51 28.06 -1.36 11.38
CA VAL A 51 27.29 -0.29 12.05
C VAL A 51 28.13 0.34 13.17
N ARG A 52 28.82 -0.49 13.96
CA ARG A 52 29.69 -0.04 15.04
C ARG A 52 30.87 0.78 14.49
N GLU A 53 31.50 0.34 13.41
CA GLU A 53 32.56 1.09 12.73
C GLU A 53 32.06 2.42 12.15
N THR A 54 30.89 2.42 11.52
CA THR A 54 30.30 3.64 10.95
C THR A 54 29.94 4.64 12.05
N LEU A 55 29.37 4.20 13.18
CA LEU A 55 29.10 5.04 14.36
C LEU A 55 30.37 5.56 15.03
N ARG A 56 31.44 4.75 15.08
CA ARG A 56 32.77 5.21 15.55
C ARG A 56 33.36 6.24 14.60
N ALA A 57 33.22 6.04 13.29
CA ALA A 57 33.68 6.98 12.27
C ALA A 57 32.92 8.33 12.32
N LEU A 58 31.62 8.30 12.65
CA LEU A 58 30.77 9.48 12.89
C LEU A 58 31.23 10.31 14.09
N GLY A 59 31.66 9.69 15.18
CA GLY A 59 32.15 10.43 16.35
C GLY A 59 33.57 10.97 16.23
N ARG A 60 34.44 10.29 15.47
CA ARG A 60 35.88 10.60 15.43
C ARG A 60 36.25 11.81 14.59
N ARG A 61 35.68 11.94 13.38
CA ARG A 61 36.18 12.90 12.38
C ARG A 61 35.31 14.15 12.20
N PRO A 62 33.99 14.05 11.97
CA PRO A 62 33.20 15.23 11.67
C PRO A 62 32.85 16.08 12.90
N LEU A 63 32.65 15.47 14.07
CA LEU A 63 32.38 16.22 15.30
C LEU A 63 33.57 17.11 15.68
N GLY A 64 34.80 16.59 15.54
CA GLY A 64 36.03 17.36 15.74
C GLY A 64 36.21 18.46 14.71
N ALA A 65 35.91 18.18 13.44
CA ALA A 65 35.96 19.19 12.39
C ALA A 65 34.96 20.33 12.63
N ILE A 66 33.74 20.04 13.11
CA ILE A 66 32.75 21.08 13.44
C ILE A 66 33.24 21.93 14.61
N ILE A 67 33.69 21.31 15.70
CA ILE A 67 34.20 22.02 16.89
C ILE A 67 35.40 22.90 16.50
N PHE A 68 36.31 22.37 15.70
CA PHE A 68 37.48 23.09 15.20
C PHE A 68 37.08 24.29 14.33
N VAL A 69 36.16 24.09 13.38
CA VAL A 69 35.68 25.16 12.49
C VAL A 69 34.95 26.26 13.26
N LEU A 70 34.12 25.90 14.25
CA LEU A 70 33.45 26.85 15.15
C LEU A 70 34.46 27.62 16.02
N ALA A 71 35.47 26.94 16.55
CA ALA A 71 36.52 27.55 17.36
C ALA A 71 37.42 28.48 16.53
N LEU A 72 37.75 28.09 15.31
CA LEU A 72 38.50 28.91 14.36
C LEU A 72 37.72 30.18 14.03
N TRP A 73 36.42 30.07 13.75
CA TRP A 73 35.55 31.22 13.50
C TRP A 73 35.41 32.15 14.71
N GLY A 74 35.14 31.59 15.90
CA GLY A 74 35.06 32.36 17.13
C GLY A 74 36.37 33.05 17.49
N GLY A 75 37.50 32.38 17.28
CA GLY A 75 38.84 32.93 17.51
C GLY A 75 39.20 34.03 16.51
N LEU A 76 38.84 33.89 15.23
CA LEU A 76 39.12 34.90 14.21
C LEU A 76 38.37 36.23 14.46
N LYS A 77 37.21 36.20 15.13
CA LYS A 77 36.47 37.41 15.53
C LYS A 77 37.18 38.28 16.58
N VAL A 78 38.21 37.74 17.25
CA VAL A 78 38.99 38.50 18.25
C VAL A 78 39.91 39.50 17.55
N PHE A 79 40.24 39.29 16.27
CA PHE A 79 41.11 40.15 15.48
C PHE A 79 40.32 41.23 14.74
N VAL A 80 40.95 42.40 14.55
CA VAL A 80 40.48 43.44 13.64
C VAL A 80 40.92 43.06 12.23
N ILE A 81 39.97 42.61 11.42
CA ILE A 81 40.19 42.10 10.06
C ILE A 81 39.66 43.12 9.04
N PRO A 82 40.39 43.42 7.94
CA PRO A 82 39.87 44.25 6.87
C PRO A 82 38.61 43.66 6.24
N GLU A 83 37.62 44.49 5.89
CA GLU A 83 36.29 44.06 5.42
C GLU A 83 36.33 43.07 4.23
N GLY A 84 37.24 43.29 3.27
CA GLY A 84 37.40 42.38 2.13
C GLY A 84 37.90 40.97 2.51
N VAL A 85 38.71 40.87 3.56
CA VAL A 85 39.21 39.59 4.09
C VAL A 85 38.15 38.90 4.93
N GLU A 86 37.36 39.66 5.70
CA GLU A 86 36.26 39.12 6.50
C GLU A 86 35.19 38.44 5.62
N ALA A 87 34.83 39.04 4.48
CA ALA A 87 33.90 38.45 3.53
C ALA A 87 34.38 37.09 2.99
N ILE A 88 35.67 36.98 2.67
CA ILE A 88 36.29 35.72 2.20
C ILE A 88 36.27 34.67 3.32
N ILE A 89 36.68 35.04 4.54
CA ILE A 89 36.68 34.14 5.70
C ILE A 89 35.25 33.65 5.99
N ARG A 90 34.25 34.53 5.94
CA ARG A 90 32.84 34.17 6.11
C ARG A 90 32.37 33.20 5.03
N GLY A 91 32.69 33.45 3.77
CA GLY A 91 32.33 32.56 2.66
C GLY A 91 32.93 31.16 2.82
N ILE A 92 34.23 31.08 3.15
CA ILE A 92 34.92 29.81 3.43
C ILE A 92 34.29 29.11 4.64
N PHE A 93 34.04 29.84 5.74
CA PHE A 93 33.44 29.27 6.94
C PHE A 93 32.05 28.68 6.66
N VAL A 94 31.19 29.40 5.93
CA VAL A 94 29.87 28.90 5.57
C VAL A 94 30.00 27.69 4.64
N GLY A 95 30.83 27.75 3.60
CA GLY A 95 31.06 26.61 2.70
C GLY A 95 31.52 25.35 3.44
N VAL A 96 32.53 25.48 4.31
CA VAL A 96 33.09 24.36 5.09
C VAL A 96 32.09 23.84 6.12
N SER A 97 31.40 24.73 6.86
CA SER A 97 30.41 24.32 7.86
C SER A 97 29.21 23.63 7.22
N THR A 98 28.68 24.17 6.12
CA THR A 98 27.60 23.53 5.34
C THR A 98 28.04 22.17 4.80
N PHE A 99 29.22 22.06 4.19
CA PHE A 99 29.78 20.78 3.74
C PHE A 99 29.89 19.77 4.87
N LEU A 100 30.39 20.17 6.05
CA LEU A 100 30.52 19.30 7.22
C LEU A 100 29.15 18.81 7.71
N VAL A 101 28.16 19.69 7.78
CA VAL A 101 26.79 19.32 8.19
C VAL A 101 26.19 18.30 7.21
N ILE A 102 26.28 18.55 5.89
CA ILE A 102 25.78 17.62 4.87
C ILE A 102 26.53 16.29 4.92
N TYR A 103 27.85 16.34 5.10
CA TYR A 103 28.66 15.13 5.25
C TYR A 103 28.20 14.30 6.44
N VAL A 104 27.98 14.92 7.61
CA VAL A 104 27.43 14.25 8.79
C VAL A 104 26.08 13.64 8.50
N LEU A 105 25.14 14.41 7.93
CA LEU A 105 23.81 13.92 7.57
C LEU A 105 23.90 12.74 6.58
N SER A 106 24.80 12.80 5.60
CA SER A 106 25.01 11.70 4.65
C SER A 106 25.54 10.43 5.31
N LYS A 107 26.32 10.56 6.39
CA LYS A 107 26.79 9.43 7.22
C LYS A 107 25.69 8.91 8.14
N VAL A 108 24.84 9.78 8.67
CA VAL A 108 23.63 9.37 9.40
C VAL A 108 22.73 8.56 8.48
N VAL A 109 22.52 9.01 7.24
CA VAL A 109 21.82 8.25 6.19
C VAL A 109 22.49 6.88 5.99
N ASP A 110 23.82 6.82 5.86
CA ASP A 110 24.53 5.54 5.73
C ASP A 110 24.25 4.57 6.88
N VAL A 111 24.26 5.07 8.12
CA VAL A 111 23.95 4.25 9.30
C VAL A 111 22.49 3.81 9.32
N LEU A 112 21.55 4.72 9.05
CA LEU A 112 20.12 4.40 9.06
C LEU A 112 19.78 3.34 8.03
N PHE A 113 20.28 3.48 6.79
CA PHE A 113 20.05 2.51 5.73
C PHE A 113 20.79 1.19 5.97
N ALA A 114 21.97 1.19 6.62
CA ALA A 114 22.64 -0.05 7.03
C ALA A 114 21.83 -0.79 8.11
N LEU A 115 21.30 -0.07 9.11
CA LEU A 115 20.43 -0.64 10.14
C LEU A 115 19.13 -1.21 9.56
N TRP A 116 18.56 -0.53 8.55
CA TRP A 116 17.39 -1.02 7.83
C TRP A 116 17.73 -2.28 7.02
N ALA A 117 18.85 -2.30 6.31
CA ALA A 117 19.30 -3.47 5.55
C ALA A 117 19.54 -4.70 6.44
N GLU A 118 20.09 -4.51 7.64
CA GLU A 118 20.32 -5.61 8.58
C GLU A 118 19.01 -6.19 9.12
N ARG A 119 17.99 -5.36 9.34
CA ARG A 119 16.64 -5.82 9.73
C ARG A 119 15.94 -6.52 8.58
N ALA A 120 16.07 -6.00 7.36
CA ALA A 120 15.51 -6.56 6.15
C ALA A 120 16.04 -7.98 5.85
N LYS A 121 17.33 -8.25 6.09
CA LYS A 121 17.94 -9.59 5.95
C LYS A 121 17.32 -10.67 6.85
N ARG A 122 16.52 -10.30 7.87
CA ARG A 122 15.78 -11.24 8.73
C ARG A 122 14.42 -11.61 8.16
N THR A 123 14.01 -10.97 7.06
CA THR A 123 12.80 -11.24 6.29
C THR A 123 13.22 -11.91 4.98
N GLU A 124 12.47 -12.88 4.48
CA GLU A 124 12.78 -13.59 3.21
C GLU A 124 12.65 -12.72 1.93
N SER A 125 12.42 -11.42 2.09
CA SER A 125 12.10 -10.50 0.99
C SER A 125 13.35 -10.01 0.27
N ARG A 126 13.54 -10.46 -0.98
CA ARG A 126 14.59 -9.96 -1.91
C ARG A 126 14.39 -8.51 -2.37
N LEU A 127 13.25 -7.89 -2.06
CA LEU A 127 12.94 -6.52 -2.48
C LEU A 127 13.78 -5.48 -1.75
N ASP A 128 14.10 -5.75 -0.48
CA ASP A 128 14.82 -4.80 0.37
C ASP A 128 16.27 -4.59 -0.12
N ASP A 129 16.90 -5.64 -0.64
CA ASP A 129 18.28 -5.60 -1.16
C ASP A 129 18.44 -4.70 -2.39
N GLN A 130 17.38 -4.48 -3.17
CA GLN A 130 17.40 -3.62 -4.36
C GLN A 130 16.88 -2.21 -4.09
N VAL A 131 15.86 -2.07 -3.24
CA VAL A 131 15.22 -0.77 -2.95
C VAL A 131 16.09 0.09 -2.02
N ILE A 132 16.71 -0.51 -0.99
CA ILE A 132 17.50 0.21 0.02
C ILE A 132 18.67 0.98 -0.61
N PRO A 133 19.50 0.41 -1.51
CA PRO A 133 20.60 1.15 -2.15
C PRO A 133 20.12 2.32 -3.02
N ILE A 134 19.01 2.15 -3.74
CA ILE A 134 18.43 3.20 -4.60
C ILE A 134 17.96 4.35 -3.74
N LEU A 135 17.19 4.07 -2.69
CA LEU A 135 16.65 5.11 -1.80
C LEU A 135 17.77 5.85 -1.06
N ARG A 136 18.79 5.13 -0.57
CA ARG A 136 20.01 5.73 0.00
C ARG A 136 20.68 6.71 -0.96
N LYS A 137 20.81 6.33 -2.24
CA LYS A 137 21.43 7.18 -3.27
C LYS A 137 20.59 8.42 -3.53
N ILE A 138 19.27 8.29 -3.67
CA ILE A 138 18.33 9.41 -3.89
C ILE A 138 18.37 10.39 -2.70
N THR A 139 18.30 9.91 -1.46
CA THR A 139 18.37 10.76 -0.26
C THR A 139 19.69 11.52 -0.20
N LYS A 140 20.81 10.90 -0.57
CA LYS A 140 22.11 11.58 -0.61
C LYS A 140 22.17 12.65 -1.70
N ILE A 141 21.70 12.34 -2.91
CA ILE A 141 21.64 13.33 -4.00
C ILE A 141 20.82 14.54 -3.54
N PHE A 142 19.66 14.31 -2.94
CA PHE A 142 18.82 15.37 -2.38
C PHE A 142 19.55 16.22 -1.33
N LEU A 143 20.20 15.60 -0.33
CA LEU A 143 20.97 16.30 0.71
C LEU A 143 22.09 17.16 0.12
N TRP A 144 22.83 16.65 -0.86
CA TRP A 144 23.90 17.39 -1.52
C TRP A 144 23.35 18.55 -2.36
N SER A 145 22.25 18.37 -3.08
CA SER A 145 21.59 19.44 -3.84
C SER A 145 21.15 20.59 -2.93
N VAL A 146 20.47 20.28 -1.81
CA VAL A 146 20.10 21.29 -0.80
C VAL A 146 21.34 22.00 -0.25
N GLY A 147 22.40 21.23 -0.01
CA GLY A 147 23.67 21.73 0.46
C GLY A 147 24.32 22.77 -0.44
N VAL A 148 24.40 22.48 -1.73
CA VAL A 148 24.93 23.41 -2.75
C VAL A 148 24.12 24.71 -2.77
N LEU A 149 22.79 24.62 -2.69
CA LEU A 149 21.93 25.80 -2.65
C LEU A 149 22.19 26.67 -1.41
N LEU A 150 22.35 26.06 -0.23
CA LEU A 150 22.64 26.81 1.00
C LEU A 150 23.97 27.58 0.91
N VAL A 151 25.01 26.98 0.30
CA VAL A 151 26.29 27.65 0.08
C VAL A 151 26.12 28.83 -0.88
N LEU A 152 25.47 28.62 -2.03
CA LEU A 152 25.22 29.67 -3.01
C LEU A 152 24.43 30.84 -2.42
N GLN A 153 23.38 30.56 -1.65
CA GLN A 153 22.58 31.58 -0.99
C GLN A 153 23.40 32.42 0.00
N ASN A 154 24.29 31.79 0.77
CA ASN A 154 25.14 32.50 1.72
C ASN A 154 26.26 33.30 1.07
N LEU A 155 26.68 32.93 -0.14
CA LEU A 155 27.60 33.71 -0.96
C LEU A 155 26.91 34.91 -1.65
N GLY A 156 25.61 35.10 -1.43
CA GLY A 156 24.84 36.22 -1.99
C GLY A 156 24.21 35.96 -3.35
N TYR A 157 24.30 34.73 -3.88
CA TYR A 157 23.59 34.36 -5.11
C TYR A 157 22.09 34.22 -4.84
N ASN A 158 21.27 34.72 -5.76
CA ASN A 158 19.83 34.51 -5.70
C ASN A 158 19.50 33.07 -6.14
N VAL A 159 19.24 32.20 -5.16
CA VAL A 159 18.86 30.80 -5.40
C VAL A 159 17.40 30.62 -5.79
N SER A 160 16.59 31.69 -5.83
CA SER A 160 15.15 31.60 -6.15
C SER A 160 14.92 30.99 -7.53
N SER A 161 15.72 31.34 -8.54
CA SER A 161 15.62 30.78 -9.89
C SER A 161 15.97 29.29 -9.94
N LEU A 162 16.97 28.86 -9.16
CA LEU A 162 17.36 27.45 -9.05
C LEU A 162 16.30 26.64 -8.30
N LEU A 163 15.77 27.19 -7.20
CA LEU A 163 14.67 26.60 -6.45
C LEU A 163 13.40 26.49 -7.30
N ALA A 164 13.07 27.51 -8.10
CA ALA A 164 11.96 27.46 -9.03
C ALA A 164 12.15 26.35 -10.07
N GLY A 165 13.34 26.24 -10.68
CA GLY A 165 13.67 25.16 -11.61
C GLY A 165 13.59 23.77 -10.99
N LEU A 166 14.12 23.60 -9.78
CA LEU A 166 14.01 22.35 -9.01
C LEU A 166 12.57 22.03 -8.61
N GLY A 167 11.75 23.05 -8.33
CA GLY A 167 10.32 22.88 -8.05
C GLY A 167 9.57 22.34 -9.26
N ILE A 168 9.79 22.91 -10.45
CA ILE A 168 9.20 22.43 -11.71
C ILE A 168 9.71 21.02 -12.04
N GLY A 169 11.02 20.79 -11.93
CA GLY A 169 11.61 19.46 -12.14
C GLY A 169 11.07 18.42 -11.15
N GLY A 170 10.90 18.81 -9.88
CA GLY A 170 10.31 17.98 -8.82
C GLY A 170 8.85 17.64 -9.11
N LEU A 171 8.06 18.60 -9.60
CA LEU A 171 6.68 18.35 -10.04
C LEU A 171 6.63 17.34 -11.19
N ALA A 172 7.51 17.47 -12.19
CA ALA A 172 7.57 16.52 -13.30
C ALA A 172 7.89 15.09 -12.81
N VAL A 173 8.85 14.95 -11.89
CA VAL A 173 9.17 13.65 -11.27
C VAL A 173 8.00 13.12 -10.44
N ALA A 174 7.29 13.98 -9.69
CA ALA A 174 6.14 13.58 -8.89
C ALA A 174 4.98 13.08 -9.76
N LEU A 175 4.69 13.76 -10.87
CA LEU A 175 3.69 13.34 -11.85
C LEU A 175 4.07 12.01 -12.50
N ALA A 176 5.35 11.82 -12.86
CA ALA A 176 5.83 10.54 -13.39
C ALA A 176 5.73 9.39 -12.38
N ALA A 177 5.94 9.68 -11.08
CA ALA A 177 5.85 8.69 -10.01
C ALA A 177 4.42 8.45 -9.50
N GLN A 178 3.45 9.27 -9.91
CA GLN A 178 2.09 9.28 -9.38
C GLN A 178 1.44 7.90 -9.43
N GLU A 179 1.53 7.20 -10.56
CA GLU A 179 0.92 5.88 -10.73
C GLU A 179 1.51 4.82 -9.77
N THR A 180 2.82 4.85 -9.58
CA THR A 180 3.49 3.92 -8.66
C THR A 180 3.03 4.18 -7.22
N LEU A 181 2.96 5.45 -6.82
CA LEU A 181 2.50 5.84 -5.49
C LEU A 181 1.03 5.49 -5.26
N SER A 182 0.16 5.72 -6.25
CA SER A 182 -1.26 5.39 -6.14
C SER A 182 -1.50 3.89 -6.01
N ASN A 183 -0.72 3.04 -6.69
CA ASN A 183 -0.81 1.60 -6.51
C ASN A 183 -0.33 1.14 -5.12
N PHE A 184 0.72 1.76 -4.59
CA PHE A 184 1.18 1.51 -3.23
C PHE A 184 0.11 1.88 -2.19
N ILE A 185 -0.49 3.07 -2.31
CA ILE A 185 -1.57 3.51 -1.42
C ILE A 185 -2.79 2.59 -1.56
N GLY A 186 -3.12 2.15 -2.78
CA GLY A 186 -4.17 1.16 -3.01
C GLY A 186 -3.89 -0.17 -2.31
N ALA A 187 -2.64 -0.64 -2.32
CA ALA A 187 -2.25 -1.86 -1.61
C ALA A 187 -2.48 -1.73 -0.09
N LEU A 188 -2.10 -0.59 0.48
CA LEU A 188 -2.31 -0.28 1.89
C LEU A 188 -3.80 -0.22 2.24
N ALA A 189 -4.63 0.42 1.41
CA ALA A 189 -6.07 0.48 1.60
C ALA A 189 -6.68 -0.93 1.64
N LEU A 190 -6.31 -1.80 0.69
CA LEU A 190 -6.76 -3.20 0.68
C LEU A 190 -6.34 -3.97 1.94
N LEU A 191 -5.15 -3.70 2.48
CA LEU A 191 -4.64 -4.35 3.68
C LEU A 191 -5.35 -3.89 4.97
N VAL A 192 -5.68 -2.59 5.03
CA VAL A 192 -6.31 -1.96 6.19
C VAL A 192 -7.80 -2.27 6.23
N ASP A 193 -8.52 -1.99 5.15
CA ASP A 193 -9.98 -2.14 5.10
C ASP A 193 -10.40 -3.60 4.88
N ARG A 194 -9.49 -4.43 4.33
CA ARG A 194 -9.68 -5.85 4.06
C ARG A 194 -11.02 -6.20 3.36
N PRO A 195 -11.40 -5.51 2.26
CA PRO A 195 -12.59 -5.86 1.50
C PRO A 195 -12.47 -7.27 0.88
N CYS A 196 -11.24 -7.72 0.63
CA CYS A 196 -10.90 -9.09 0.24
C CYS A 196 -9.56 -9.50 0.86
N GLN A 197 -9.36 -10.81 1.00
CA GLN A 197 -8.12 -11.39 1.49
C GLN A 197 -7.61 -12.46 0.53
N VAL A 198 -6.33 -12.80 0.66
CA VAL A 198 -5.76 -13.94 -0.09
C VAL A 198 -6.55 -15.20 0.25
N GLY A 199 -7.02 -15.91 -0.78
CA GLY A 199 -7.90 -17.07 -0.67
C GLY A 199 -9.39 -16.75 -0.84
N ASP A 200 -9.81 -15.49 -0.72
CA ASP A 200 -11.21 -15.13 -0.96
C ASP A 200 -11.54 -15.21 -2.45
N ARG A 201 -12.68 -15.82 -2.78
CA ARG A 201 -13.31 -15.69 -4.09
C ARG A 201 -14.07 -14.37 -4.15
N VAL A 202 -13.78 -13.57 -5.16
CA VAL A 202 -14.34 -12.24 -5.35
C VAL A 202 -14.79 -12.04 -6.79
N ASP A 203 -15.81 -11.22 -6.97
CA ASP A 203 -16.13 -10.62 -8.26
C ASP A 203 -15.77 -9.14 -8.20
N VAL A 204 -14.92 -8.72 -9.13
CA VAL A 204 -14.45 -7.34 -9.28
C VAL A 204 -14.57 -6.97 -10.75
N GLU A 205 -15.46 -6.03 -11.05
CA GLU A 205 -15.79 -5.63 -12.43
C GLU A 205 -16.18 -6.85 -13.30
N ASP A 206 -15.40 -7.17 -14.33
CA ASP A 206 -15.59 -8.30 -15.25
C ASP A 206 -14.80 -9.56 -14.84
N ILE A 207 -14.10 -9.51 -13.70
CA ILE A 207 -13.22 -10.59 -13.24
C ILE A 207 -13.87 -11.32 -12.06
N SER A 208 -14.12 -12.62 -12.21
CA SER A 208 -14.52 -13.52 -11.12
C SER A 208 -13.41 -14.55 -10.85
N GLY A 209 -12.96 -14.63 -9.60
CA GLY A 209 -11.88 -15.55 -9.26
C GLY A 209 -11.43 -15.48 -7.81
N THR A 210 -10.39 -16.25 -7.48
CA THR A 210 -9.80 -16.30 -6.14
C THR A 210 -8.56 -15.41 -6.07
N VAL A 211 -8.48 -14.57 -5.04
CA VAL A 211 -7.30 -13.72 -4.80
C VAL A 211 -6.13 -14.61 -4.40
N GLU A 212 -5.06 -14.63 -5.20
CA GLU A 212 -3.86 -15.41 -4.91
C GLU A 212 -2.83 -14.64 -4.10
N ALA A 213 -2.68 -13.34 -4.38
CA ALA A 213 -1.71 -12.50 -3.73
C ALA A 213 -2.07 -11.02 -3.90
N ILE A 214 -1.91 -10.24 -2.83
CA ILE A 214 -1.94 -8.78 -2.88
C ILE A 214 -0.48 -8.32 -2.82
N GLY A 215 0.07 -7.91 -3.97
CA GLY A 215 1.42 -7.39 -4.07
C GLY A 215 1.50 -5.88 -3.83
N LEU A 216 2.69 -5.30 -3.98
CA LEU A 216 2.90 -3.86 -3.79
C LEU A 216 2.19 -3.00 -4.85
N ARG A 217 2.20 -3.46 -6.11
CA ARG A 217 1.64 -2.72 -7.26
C ARG A 217 0.30 -3.28 -7.74
N SER A 218 0.13 -4.60 -7.67
CA SER A 218 -1.04 -5.28 -8.20
C SER A 218 -1.47 -6.47 -7.34
N THR A 219 -2.75 -6.80 -7.46
CA THR A 219 -3.38 -7.97 -6.88
C THR A 219 -3.56 -9.02 -7.97
N ARG A 220 -3.17 -10.27 -7.70
CA ARG A 220 -3.33 -11.40 -8.62
C ARG A 220 -4.60 -12.16 -8.26
N ILE A 221 -5.44 -12.39 -9.25
CA ILE A 221 -6.70 -13.12 -9.14
C ILE A 221 -6.63 -14.30 -10.12
N ARG A 222 -6.83 -15.52 -9.61
CA ARG A 222 -7.00 -16.72 -10.44
C ARG A 222 -8.46 -16.85 -10.83
N THR A 223 -8.75 -16.75 -12.12
CA THR A 223 -10.10 -16.89 -12.66
C THR A 223 -10.61 -18.32 -12.51
N LEU A 224 -11.91 -18.52 -12.72
CA LEU A 224 -12.52 -19.85 -12.73
C LEU A 224 -12.01 -20.74 -13.87
N ASP A 225 -11.52 -20.13 -14.95
CA ASP A 225 -10.87 -20.81 -16.08
C ASP A 225 -9.40 -21.18 -15.76
N GLY A 226 -8.91 -20.81 -14.58
CA GLY A 226 -7.56 -21.13 -14.11
C GLY A 226 -6.46 -20.16 -14.55
N THR A 227 -6.79 -19.12 -15.33
CA THR A 227 -5.84 -18.05 -15.73
C THR A 227 -5.58 -17.09 -14.58
N VAL A 228 -4.43 -16.39 -14.59
CA VAL A 228 -4.09 -15.40 -13.55
C VAL A 228 -4.15 -14.00 -14.14
N VAL A 229 -5.05 -13.18 -13.61
CA VAL A 229 -5.20 -11.77 -13.98
C VAL A 229 -4.55 -10.91 -12.90
N SER A 230 -3.73 -9.93 -13.32
CA SER A 230 -3.04 -9.01 -12.41
C SER A 230 -3.69 -7.62 -12.49
N VAL A 231 -4.45 -7.26 -11.47
CA VAL A 231 -5.18 -5.99 -11.41
C VAL A 231 -4.36 -4.96 -10.61
N PRO A 232 -4.09 -3.75 -11.15
CA PRO A 232 -3.47 -2.67 -10.39
C PRO A 232 -4.21 -2.38 -9.08
N ASN A 233 -3.48 -2.23 -7.98
CA ASN A 233 -4.09 -2.02 -6.66
C ASN A 233 -4.90 -0.73 -6.58
N ARG A 234 -4.54 0.30 -7.36
CA ARG A 234 -5.35 1.53 -7.47
C ARG A 234 -6.75 1.24 -8.01
N LEU A 235 -6.90 0.30 -8.95
CA LEU A 235 -8.21 -0.07 -9.49
C LEU A 235 -9.00 -0.89 -8.46
N MET A 236 -8.35 -1.91 -7.88
CA MET A 236 -8.95 -2.73 -6.82
C MET A 236 -9.49 -1.89 -5.65
N ALA A 237 -8.72 -0.92 -5.16
CA ALA A 237 -9.11 -0.08 -4.03
C ALA A 237 -10.30 0.86 -4.34
N ASN A 238 -10.54 1.18 -5.61
CA ASN A 238 -11.66 2.03 -6.04
C ASN A 238 -12.85 1.23 -6.58
N ALA A 239 -12.68 -0.07 -6.83
CA ALA A 239 -13.70 -0.92 -7.43
C ALA A 239 -14.73 -1.38 -6.40
N LYS A 240 -15.93 -1.69 -6.89
CA LYS A 240 -16.94 -2.42 -6.10
C LYS A 240 -16.53 -3.89 -6.04
N ILE A 241 -16.08 -4.34 -4.87
CA ILE A 241 -15.67 -5.74 -4.65
C ILE A 241 -16.84 -6.52 -4.05
N ASN A 242 -17.33 -7.52 -4.78
CA ASN A 242 -18.30 -8.48 -4.27
C ASN A 242 -17.57 -9.71 -3.70
N ASN A 243 -17.46 -9.80 -2.38
CA ASN A 243 -16.73 -10.89 -1.73
C ASN A 243 -17.63 -12.12 -1.53
N ILE A 244 -17.54 -13.06 -2.48
CA ILE A 244 -18.32 -14.29 -2.50
C ILE A 244 -17.94 -15.21 -1.34
N ALA A 245 -16.68 -15.20 -0.89
CA ALA A 245 -16.22 -16.03 0.22
C ALA A 245 -16.85 -15.64 1.57
N LYS A 246 -17.34 -14.40 1.71
CA LYS A 246 -17.98 -13.90 2.93
C LYS A 246 -19.49 -14.12 2.99
N ARG A 247 -20.12 -14.67 1.95
CA ARG A 247 -21.58 -14.88 1.95
C ARG A 247 -21.97 -15.96 2.98
N PRO A 248 -23.00 -15.73 3.81
CA PRO A 248 -23.48 -16.73 4.77
C PRO A 248 -24.31 -17.83 4.10
N THR A 249 -25.01 -17.47 3.01
CA THR A 249 -25.90 -18.37 2.28
C THR A 249 -25.88 -18.04 0.78
N ILE A 250 -26.36 -18.99 -0.03
CA ILE A 250 -26.56 -18.80 -1.47
C ILE A 250 -28.05 -18.66 -1.73
N LYS A 251 -28.47 -17.51 -2.26
CA LYS A 251 -29.84 -17.33 -2.73
C LYS A 251 -30.01 -18.07 -4.07
N ASN A 252 -30.86 -19.09 -4.07
CA ASN A 252 -31.36 -19.73 -5.29
C ASN A 252 -32.76 -19.19 -5.61
N MET A 253 -33.03 -18.91 -6.88
CA MET A 253 -34.32 -18.38 -7.33
C MET A 253 -34.67 -19.01 -8.66
N TYR A 254 -35.78 -19.73 -8.70
CA TYR A 254 -36.29 -20.40 -9.89
C TYR A 254 -37.83 -20.39 -9.90
N THR A 255 -38.39 -20.67 -11.08
CA THR A 255 -39.83 -20.75 -11.27
C THR A 255 -40.20 -22.19 -11.58
N VAL A 256 -41.17 -22.73 -10.85
CA VAL A 256 -41.81 -24.01 -11.17
C VAL A 256 -43.12 -23.70 -11.90
N GLY A 257 -43.20 -24.09 -13.17
CA GLY A 257 -44.39 -23.93 -13.98
C GLY A 257 -45.25 -25.19 -13.95
N ILE A 258 -46.52 -25.05 -13.60
CA ILE A 258 -47.53 -26.11 -13.73
C ILE A 258 -48.55 -25.74 -14.82
N THR A 259 -49.25 -26.73 -15.37
CA THR A 259 -50.13 -26.52 -16.51
C THR A 259 -51.38 -25.69 -16.16
N TYR A 260 -51.98 -25.03 -17.15
CA TYR A 260 -53.16 -24.15 -16.97
C TYR A 260 -54.44 -24.90 -16.57
N ASP A 261 -54.53 -26.17 -16.96
CA ASP A 261 -55.62 -27.08 -16.60
C ASP A 261 -55.48 -27.63 -15.17
N THR A 262 -54.40 -27.30 -14.45
CA THR A 262 -54.24 -27.69 -13.04
C THR A 262 -55.32 -27.01 -12.18
N PRO A 263 -56.21 -27.78 -11.50
CA PRO A 263 -57.28 -27.21 -10.67
C PRO A 263 -56.75 -26.41 -9.47
N TYR A 264 -57.57 -25.51 -8.94
CA TYR A 264 -57.22 -24.65 -7.80
C TYR A 264 -56.65 -25.43 -6.60
N GLU A 265 -57.28 -26.55 -6.25
CA GLU A 265 -56.88 -27.41 -5.13
C GLU A 265 -55.49 -28.00 -5.36
N LYS A 266 -55.17 -28.37 -6.62
CA LYS A 266 -53.86 -28.89 -7.01
C LYS A 266 -52.79 -27.80 -7.02
N VAL A 267 -53.14 -26.56 -7.36
CA VAL A 267 -52.23 -25.41 -7.21
C VAL A 267 -51.89 -25.17 -5.74
N GLN A 268 -52.88 -25.25 -4.84
CA GLN A 268 -52.62 -25.16 -3.39
C GLN A 268 -51.76 -26.32 -2.88
N GLU A 269 -52.02 -27.53 -3.37
CA GLU A 269 -51.22 -28.71 -3.05
C GLU A 269 -49.77 -28.57 -3.54
N ALA A 270 -49.54 -28.06 -4.75
CA ALA A 270 -48.21 -27.75 -5.28
C ALA A 270 -47.44 -26.80 -4.36
N LEU A 271 -48.08 -25.70 -3.95
CA LEU A 271 -47.48 -24.72 -3.03
C LEU A 271 -47.14 -25.36 -1.67
N ARG A 272 -48.00 -26.23 -1.16
CA ARG A 272 -47.77 -26.95 0.10
C ARG A 272 -46.57 -27.90 -0.01
N ILE A 273 -46.54 -28.74 -1.05
CA ILE A 273 -45.43 -29.68 -1.31
C ILE A 273 -44.10 -28.94 -1.39
N LEU A 274 -44.03 -27.86 -2.18
CA LEU A 274 -42.81 -27.07 -2.32
C LEU A 274 -42.33 -26.48 -0.98
N ARG A 275 -43.25 -26.01 -0.13
CA ARG A 275 -42.92 -25.48 1.20
C ARG A 275 -42.44 -26.58 2.15
N GLU A 276 -43.08 -27.75 2.13
CA GLU A 276 -42.67 -28.91 2.93
C GLU A 276 -41.26 -29.36 2.56
N ILE A 277 -40.98 -29.58 1.27
CA ILE A 277 -39.65 -30.00 0.79
C ILE A 277 -38.58 -29.02 1.25
N LEU A 278 -38.80 -27.72 1.05
CA LEU A 278 -37.82 -26.70 1.44
C LEU A 278 -37.68 -26.57 2.97
N ALA A 279 -38.76 -26.73 3.73
CA ALA A 279 -38.71 -26.68 5.19
C ALA A 279 -37.96 -27.87 5.80
N GLU A 280 -38.08 -29.05 5.19
CA GLU A 280 -37.45 -30.29 5.68
C GLU A 280 -35.99 -30.43 5.21
N HIS A 281 -35.63 -29.83 4.08
CA HIS A 281 -34.30 -29.99 3.50
C HIS A 281 -33.21 -29.36 4.38
N PRO A 282 -32.15 -30.09 4.77
CA PRO A 282 -31.14 -29.61 5.71
C PRO A 282 -30.32 -28.42 5.20
N SER A 283 -30.25 -28.25 3.88
CA SER A 283 -29.55 -27.14 3.27
C SER A 283 -30.30 -25.81 3.37
N THR A 284 -31.61 -25.80 3.64
CA THR A 284 -32.43 -24.58 3.57
C THR A 284 -32.35 -23.78 4.85
N GLU A 285 -31.94 -22.52 4.77
CA GLU A 285 -31.97 -21.55 5.88
C GLU A 285 -33.32 -20.83 5.94
N ASN A 286 -33.80 -20.37 4.79
CA ASN A 286 -35.07 -19.68 4.65
C ASN A 286 -35.61 -19.92 3.23
N TYR A 287 -36.92 -19.79 3.03
CA TYR A 287 -37.56 -19.97 1.74
C TYR A 287 -38.81 -19.11 1.58
N TRP A 288 -39.11 -18.76 0.33
CA TRP A 288 -40.35 -18.14 -0.12
C TRP A 288 -40.91 -18.93 -1.29
N VAL A 289 -42.18 -19.32 -1.18
CA VAL A 289 -42.91 -20.06 -2.22
C VAL A 289 -44.27 -19.43 -2.40
N TYR A 290 -44.49 -18.84 -3.58
CA TYR A 290 -45.71 -18.13 -3.91
C TYR A 290 -46.11 -18.33 -5.36
N PHE A 291 -47.42 -18.48 -5.60
CA PHE A 291 -47.96 -18.34 -6.95
C PHE A 291 -47.78 -16.88 -7.38
N LYS A 292 -46.94 -16.65 -8.38
CA LYS A 292 -46.44 -15.32 -8.74
C LYS A 292 -47.26 -14.70 -9.87
N GLU A 293 -47.48 -15.45 -10.93
CA GLU A 293 -48.07 -14.93 -12.16
C GLU A 293 -48.65 -16.05 -13.03
N PHE A 294 -49.54 -15.64 -13.94
CA PHE A 294 -50.01 -16.45 -15.06
C PHE A 294 -49.05 -16.21 -16.24
N GLY A 295 -48.19 -17.18 -16.54
CA GLY A 295 -47.20 -17.11 -17.61
C GLY A 295 -47.78 -17.47 -18.99
N PRO A 296 -47.02 -17.33 -20.09
CA PRO A 296 -47.55 -17.58 -21.44
C PRO A 296 -48.11 -18.99 -21.69
N TYR A 297 -47.56 -20.00 -21.01
CA TYR A 297 -47.92 -21.41 -21.15
C TYR A 297 -47.97 -22.15 -19.80
N SER A 298 -47.86 -21.44 -18.67
CA SER A 298 -47.74 -22.03 -17.34
C SER A 298 -48.33 -21.16 -16.24
N LEU A 299 -48.84 -21.79 -15.18
CA LEU A 299 -49.05 -21.18 -13.87
C LEU A 299 -47.70 -21.13 -13.13
N ASN A 300 -47.14 -19.92 -12.93
CA ASN A 300 -45.78 -19.77 -12.42
C ASN A 300 -45.76 -19.67 -10.89
N ILE A 301 -45.14 -20.66 -10.25
CA ILE A 301 -44.81 -20.63 -8.83
C ILE A 301 -43.36 -20.17 -8.67
N LEU A 302 -43.17 -19.01 -8.03
CA LEU A 302 -41.85 -18.51 -7.68
C LEU A 302 -41.35 -19.23 -6.43
N VAL A 303 -40.16 -19.83 -6.56
CA VAL A 303 -39.44 -20.46 -5.46
C VAL A 303 -38.13 -19.74 -5.24
N ILE A 304 -37.95 -19.20 -4.04
CA ILE A 304 -36.70 -18.61 -3.57
C ILE A 304 -36.29 -19.35 -2.32
N HIS A 305 -35.04 -19.81 -2.24
CA HIS A 305 -34.49 -20.33 -0.99
C HIS A 305 -33.05 -19.88 -0.78
N TRP A 306 -32.63 -19.85 0.47
CA TRP A 306 -31.26 -19.55 0.86
C TRP A 306 -30.59 -20.83 1.35
N CYS A 307 -29.62 -21.31 0.59
CA CYS A 307 -28.87 -22.51 0.91
C CYS A 307 -27.70 -22.19 1.86
N LYS A 308 -27.59 -22.93 2.97
CA LYS A 308 -26.52 -22.83 3.97
C LYS A 308 -25.16 -23.28 3.45
N TYR A 309 -25.15 -24.16 2.44
CA TYR A 309 -23.91 -24.68 1.87
C TYR A 309 -23.30 -23.62 0.94
N THR A 310 -22.19 -23.03 1.38
CA THR A 310 -21.48 -21.98 0.64
C THR A 310 -20.50 -22.52 -0.40
N ALA A 311 -20.04 -23.77 -0.22
CA ALA A 311 -19.29 -24.52 -1.20
C ALA A 311 -20.16 -24.83 -2.41
N TYR A 312 -19.72 -24.41 -3.60
CA TYR A 312 -20.57 -24.42 -4.79
C TYR A 312 -21.00 -25.84 -5.21
N GLN A 313 -20.13 -26.83 -5.07
CA GLN A 313 -20.48 -28.22 -5.35
C GLN A 313 -21.60 -28.73 -4.45
N LYS A 314 -21.51 -28.53 -3.12
CA LYS A 314 -22.57 -28.92 -2.18
C LYS A 314 -23.90 -28.20 -2.43
N PHE A 315 -23.83 -26.96 -2.91
CA PHE A 315 -25.01 -26.22 -3.33
C PHE A 315 -25.68 -26.87 -4.54
N LEU A 316 -24.90 -27.36 -5.51
CA LEU A 316 -25.44 -28.09 -6.67
C LEU A 316 -26.06 -29.43 -6.24
N GLU A 317 -25.38 -30.19 -5.39
CA GLU A 317 -25.89 -31.45 -4.81
C GLU A 317 -27.23 -31.23 -4.10
N ALA A 318 -27.31 -30.25 -3.20
CA ALA A 318 -28.57 -29.91 -2.53
C ALA A 318 -29.67 -29.43 -3.48
N THR A 319 -29.29 -28.71 -4.55
CA THR A 319 -30.26 -28.27 -5.56
C THR A 319 -30.80 -29.45 -6.37
N GLU A 320 -29.96 -30.42 -6.70
CA GLU A 320 -30.35 -31.67 -7.35
C GLU A 320 -31.32 -32.47 -6.47
N GLU A 321 -30.99 -32.68 -5.19
CA GLU A 321 -31.83 -33.38 -4.22
C GLU A 321 -33.23 -32.73 -4.10
N ILE A 322 -33.29 -31.41 -3.93
CA ILE A 322 -34.55 -30.65 -3.87
C ILE A 322 -35.34 -30.83 -5.17
N ASN A 323 -34.71 -30.68 -6.33
CA ASN A 323 -35.41 -30.76 -7.61
C ASN A 323 -35.96 -32.16 -7.90
N LEU A 324 -35.21 -33.21 -7.57
CA LEU A 324 -35.65 -34.59 -7.71
C LEU A 324 -36.82 -34.91 -6.78
N GLU A 325 -36.80 -34.41 -5.54
CA GLU A 325 -37.90 -34.60 -4.60
C GLU A 325 -39.16 -33.83 -5.04
N ILE A 326 -39.01 -32.61 -5.59
CA ILE A 326 -40.12 -31.87 -6.19
C ILE A 326 -40.73 -32.69 -7.33
N LYS A 327 -39.90 -33.24 -8.22
CA LYS A 327 -40.35 -34.07 -9.35
C LYS A 327 -41.17 -35.26 -8.87
N ARG A 328 -40.64 -36.01 -7.90
CA ARG A 328 -41.28 -37.21 -7.35
C ARG A 328 -42.63 -36.89 -6.71
N ARG A 329 -42.68 -35.88 -5.84
CA ARG A 329 -43.90 -35.52 -5.09
C ARG A 329 -44.97 -34.92 -6.01
N PHE A 330 -44.58 -34.21 -7.06
CA PHE A 330 -45.52 -33.70 -8.06
C PHE A 330 -46.13 -34.83 -8.89
N GLU A 331 -45.34 -35.85 -9.28
CA GLU A 331 -45.87 -37.04 -9.95
C GLU A 331 -46.86 -37.81 -9.08
N GLU A 332 -46.53 -38.04 -7.81
CA GLU A 332 -47.41 -38.71 -6.84
C GLU A 332 -48.73 -37.95 -6.62
N ALA A 333 -48.67 -36.62 -6.66
CA ALA A 333 -49.84 -35.76 -6.55
C ALA A 333 -50.58 -35.56 -7.88
N GLY A 334 -50.10 -36.10 -9.01
CA GLY A 334 -50.69 -35.87 -10.33
C GLY A 334 -50.67 -34.41 -10.77
N ILE A 335 -49.61 -33.67 -10.42
CA ILE A 335 -49.38 -32.28 -10.80
C ILE A 335 -48.41 -32.27 -11.99
N GLU A 336 -48.89 -31.79 -13.14
CA GLU A 336 -48.09 -31.79 -14.37
C GLU A 336 -47.23 -30.53 -14.49
N PHE A 337 -45.98 -30.73 -14.90
CA PHE A 337 -45.10 -29.63 -15.23
C PHE A 337 -45.48 -29.05 -16.59
N ALA A 338 -45.60 -27.73 -16.65
CA ALA A 338 -45.84 -27.05 -17.92
C ALA A 338 -44.64 -27.17 -18.86
N PHE A 339 -44.93 -27.42 -20.12
CA PHE A 339 -44.01 -27.32 -21.23
C PHE A 339 -44.52 -26.24 -22.20
N PRO A 340 -43.65 -25.62 -23.00
CA PRO A 340 -44.09 -24.64 -24.00
C PRO A 340 -45.10 -25.28 -24.96
N THR A 341 -46.36 -24.86 -24.87
CA THR A 341 -47.45 -25.29 -25.76
C THR A 341 -47.82 -24.17 -26.72
N GLN A 342 -48.23 -24.54 -27.94
CA GLN A 342 -48.75 -23.60 -28.93
C GLN A 342 -50.05 -24.16 -29.48
N THR A 343 -51.07 -23.30 -29.53
CA THR A 343 -52.29 -23.60 -30.28
C THR A 343 -52.09 -23.15 -31.72
N VAL A 344 -51.96 -24.11 -32.64
CA VAL A 344 -51.83 -23.84 -34.07
C VAL A 344 -53.22 -23.90 -34.70
N GLN A 345 -53.71 -22.76 -35.20
CA GLN A 345 -54.90 -22.73 -36.05
C GLN A 345 -54.47 -22.97 -37.50
N LEU A 346 -54.92 -24.07 -38.10
CA LEU A 346 -54.66 -24.40 -39.50
C LEU A 346 -55.80 -23.88 -40.38
N GLU A 347 -55.56 -22.81 -41.13
CA GLU A 347 -56.51 -22.31 -42.14
C GLU A 347 -56.41 -23.12 -43.44
N GLY A 348 -57.53 -23.60 -43.97
CA GLY A 348 -57.62 -24.18 -45.33
C GLY A 348 -57.56 -25.71 -45.44
N LEU A 349 -57.70 -26.48 -44.36
CA LEU A 349 -57.84 -27.94 -44.47
C LEU A 349 -59.22 -28.30 -45.06
N PRO A 350 -59.30 -29.13 -46.12
CA PRO A 350 -60.57 -29.64 -46.61
C PRO A 350 -61.25 -30.45 -45.50
N ALA A 351 -62.57 -30.26 -45.33
CA ALA A 351 -63.35 -30.97 -44.32
C ALA A 351 -63.15 -32.49 -44.46
N PRO A 352 -62.95 -33.23 -43.36
CA PRO A 352 -62.80 -34.67 -43.42
C PRO A 352 -64.04 -35.27 -44.09
N SER A 353 -63.82 -36.04 -45.16
CA SER A 353 -64.89 -36.73 -45.87
C SER A 353 -65.58 -37.70 -44.91
N SER A 354 -66.86 -37.45 -44.61
CA SER A 354 -67.69 -38.36 -43.83
C SER A 354 -67.88 -39.67 -44.60
N THR A 355 -67.21 -40.73 -44.17
CA THR A 355 -67.56 -42.12 -44.51
C THR A 355 -68.42 -42.74 -43.43
#